data_AF-A0A5E5QRK7-F1
#
_entry.id   AF-A0A5E5QRK7-F1
#
_cell.length_a   1.000
_cell.length_b   1.000
_cell.length_c   1.000
_cell.angle_alpha   90.00
_cell.angle_beta   90.00
_cell.angle_gamma   90.00
#
_symmetry.space_group_name_H-M   'P 1'
#
loop_
_entity.id
_entity.type
_entity.pdbx_description
1 polymer ?
#
loop_
_entity_poly.entity_id
_entity_poly.type
_entity_poly.pdbx_seq_one_letter_code
_entity_poly.pdbx_strand_id
1 'polypeptide(L)'
;MSYFQKLRQLLDRETKRHLLWLVVFSIFVSVVETVGISAIMPFIDISVNFDSIHQNQYYQWIFVFFGFEDDVNFAIVFGLTLIGFYIFRGGVNLTYNYVMAHFTEELYARTTKRLFKIYLAMPYRVFANKNSSYLTKAIITEASLMSLVIRAVLLIMSEIFVTVFIYILMLIASWKITLIFTAILILKILFLTHSISKRIKV
;
A
#
# COMPACT_ATOMS: atom_id res chain seq x y z
N MET A 1 -2.67 26.31 -13.19
CA MET A 1 -3.54 25.25 -12.62
C MET A 1 -2.66 24.09 -12.18
N SER A 2 -2.65 23.77 -10.89
CA SER A 2 -1.91 22.63 -10.35
C SER A 2 -2.37 21.33 -11.01
N TYR A 3 -1.48 20.38 -11.30
CA TYR A 3 -1.80 19.08 -11.89
C TYR A 3 -2.94 18.36 -11.13
N PHE A 4 -3.02 18.56 -9.80
CA PHE A 4 -4.10 18.05 -8.96
C PHE A 4 -5.50 18.60 -9.31
N GLN A 5 -5.59 19.85 -9.75
CA GLN A 5 -6.87 20.46 -10.16
C GLN A 5 -7.39 19.86 -11.47
N LYS A 6 -6.48 19.57 -12.42
CA LYS A 6 -6.83 18.88 -13.67
C LYS A 6 -7.31 17.45 -13.39
N LEU A 7 -6.62 16.72 -12.52
CA LEU A 7 -7.01 15.37 -12.11
C LEU A 7 -8.40 15.37 -11.46
N ARG A 8 -8.67 16.34 -10.58
CA ARG A 8 -9.96 16.50 -9.90
C ARG A 8 -11.11 16.86 -10.85
N GLN A 9 -10.84 17.51 -11.98
CA GLN A 9 -11.85 17.82 -13.01
C GLN A 9 -12.14 16.63 -13.93
N LEU A 10 -11.16 15.76 -14.14
CA LEU A 10 -11.32 14.52 -14.94
C LEU A 10 -12.10 13.43 -14.18
N LEU A 11 -12.01 13.41 -12.86
CA LEU A 11 -12.66 12.41 -12.00
C LEU A 11 -14.11 12.79 -11.68
N ASP A 12 -15.02 11.88 -12.01
CA ASP A 12 -16.45 12.01 -11.70
C ASP A 12 -16.73 11.89 -10.19
N ARG A 13 -17.92 12.31 -9.74
CA ARG A 13 -18.30 12.29 -8.31
C ARG A 13 -18.28 10.87 -7.72
N GLU A 14 -18.75 9.88 -8.48
CA GLU A 14 -18.72 8.48 -8.06
C GLU A 14 -17.30 7.93 -7.94
N THR A 15 -16.44 8.24 -8.91
CA THR A 15 -15.03 7.82 -8.90
C THR A 15 -14.28 8.39 -7.70
N LYS A 16 -14.59 9.63 -7.29
CA LYS A 16 -14.02 10.24 -6.07
C LYS A 16 -14.44 9.49 -4.80
N ARG A 17 -15.68 9.01 -4.73
CA ARG A 17 -16.15 8.21 -3.59
C ARG A 17 -15.43 6.86 -3.51
N HIS A 18 -15.27 6.17 -4.63
CA HIS A 18 -14.50 4.92 -4.67
C HIS A 18 -13.02 5.14 -4.35
N LEU A 19 -12.43 6.24 -4.82
CA LEU A 19 -11.06 6.60 -4.47
C LEU A 19 -10.90 6.83 -2.95
N LEU A 20 -11.85 7.53 -2.32
CA LEU A 20 -11.83 7.72 -0.88
C LEU A 20 -11.94 6.39 -0.13
N TRP A 21 -12.83 5.49 -0.58
CA TRP A 21 -12.93 4.13 -0.04
C TRP A 21 -11.63 3.35 -0.16
N LEU A 22 -10.93 3.45 -1.30
CA LEU A 22 -9.62 2.81 -1.50
C LEU A 22 -8.56 3.36 -0.55
N VAL A 23 -8.56 4.67 -0.25
CA VAL A 23 -7.65 5.26 0.74
C VAL A 23 -7.96 4.78 2.15
N VAL A 24 -9.23 4.68 2.53
CA VAL A 24 -9.61 4.11 3.83
C VAL A 24 -9.21 2.63 3.91
N PHE A 25 -9.41 1.88 2.83
CA PHE A 25 -9.01 0.48 2.77
C PHE A 25 -7.49 0.33 2.83
N SER A 26 -6.72 1.23 2.20
CA SER A 26 -5.25 1.19 2.29
C SER A 26 -4.77 1.40 3.72
N ILE A 27 -5.40 2.32 4.48
CA ILE A 27 -5.08 2.51 5.91
C ILE A 27 -5.33 1.22 6.69
N PHE A 28 -6.47 0.56 6.45
CA PHE A 28 -6.78 -0.72 7.10
C PHE A 28 -5.75 -1.80 6.75
N VAL A 29 -5.37 -1.93 5.47
CA VAL A 29 -4.31 -2.83 5.03
C VAL A 29 -3.02 -2.53 5.77
N SER A 30 -2.60 -1.26 5.85
CA SER A 30 -1.38 -0.85 6.54
C SER A 30 -1.37 -1.23 8.02
N VAL A 31 -2.52 -1.16 8.71
CA VAL A 31 -2.63 -1.64 10.09
C VAL A 31 -2.42 -3.15 10.16
N VAL A 32 -3.10 -3.93 9.32
CA VAL A 32 -2.96 -5.39 9.28
C VAL A 32 -1.51 -5.79 8.97
N GLU A 33 -0.85 -5.09 8.07
CA GLU A 33 0.56 -5.35 7.76
C GLU A 33 1.49 -5.03 8.92
N THR A 34 1.27 -3.89 9.58
CA THR A 34 2.06 -3.47 10.74
C THR A 34 1.92 -4.46 11.89
N VAL A 35 0.68 -4.88 12.19
CA VAL A 35 0.40 -5.93 13.20
C VAL A 35 1.09 -7.23 12.83
N GLY A 36 1.05 -7.63 11.56
CA GLY A 36 1.75 -8.82 11.09
C GLY A 36 3.25 -8.79 11.27
N ILE A 37 3.88 -7.65 10.99
CA ILE A 37 5.33 -7.47 11.21
C ILE A 37 5.65 -7.49 12.71
N SER A 38 4.84 -6.82 13.53
CA SER A 38 5.08 -6.77 14.97
C SER A 38 4.84 -8.09 15.68
N ALA A 39 3.92 -8.92 15.19
CA ALA A 39 3.55 -10.18 15.83
C ALA A 39 4.63 -11.27 15.76
N ILE A 40 5.64 -11.10 14.90
CA ILE A 40 6.80 -12.01 14.80
C ILE A 40 7.63 -11.97 16.10
N MET A 41 7.85 -10.79 16.66
CA MET A 41 8.74 -10.64 17.81
C MET A 41 8.20 -11.31 19.08
N PRO A 42 6.92 -11.12 19.47
CA PRO A 42 6.30 -11.89 20.55
C PRO A 42 6.38 -13.39 20.36
N PHE A 43 6.20 -13.88 19.12
CA PHE A 43 6.30 -15.32 18.85
C PHE A 43 7.69 -15.87 19.09
N ILE A 44 8.72 -15.16 18.62
CA ILE A 44 10.12 -15.55 18.82
C ILE A 44 10.43 -15.58 20.32
N ASP A 45 10.01 -14.56 21.06
CA ASP A 45 10.25 -14.47 22.52
C ASP A 45 9.65 -15.66 23.26
N ILE A 46 8.36 -15.96 23.02
CA ILE A 46 7.64 -17.11 23.61
C ILE A 46 8.27 -18.45 23.20
N SER A 47 8.75 -18.58 21.96
CA SER A 47 9.29 -19.85 21.44
C SER A 47 10.74 -20.13 21.86
N VAL A 48 11.50 -19.08 22.23
CA VAL A 48 12.91 -19.21 22.64
C VAL A 48 13.03 -19.41 24.14
N ASN A 49 12.22 -18.71 24.93
CA ASN A 49 12.21 -18.85 26.38
C ASN A 49 10.78 -18.85 26.93
N PHE A 50 10.32 -20.00 27.42
CA PHE A 50 9.00 -20.14 28.03
C PHE A 50 8.84 -19.32 29.31
N ASP A 51 9.94 -19.00 30.02
CA ASP A 51 9.89 -18.12 31.19
C ASP A 51 9.35 -16.72 30.83
N SER A 52 9.55 -16.25 29.59
CA SER A 52 9.02 -14.96 29.12
C SER A 52 7.48 -14.90 29.20
N ILE A 53 6.78 -16.04 29.10
CA ILE A 53 5.31 -16.13 29.22
C ILE A 53 4.86 -15.68 30.61
N HIS A 54 5.57 -16.12 31.66
CA HIS A 54 5.20 -15.86 33.05
C HIS A 54 5.79 -14.55 33.59
N GLN A 55 6.88 -14.05 33.02
CA GLN A 55 7.49 -12.78 33.42
C GLN A 55 6.77 -11.56 32.85
N ASN A 56 6.16 -11.69 31.66
CA ASN A 56 5.47 -10.59 31.01
C ASN A 56 3.97 -10.60 31.35
N GLN A 57 3.50 -9.54 32.01
CA GLN A 57 2.09 -9.37 32.42
C GLN A 57 1.10 -9.57 31.25
N TYR A 58 1.48 -9.16 30.03
CA TYR A 58 0.61 -9.31 28.86
C TYR A 58 0.47 -10.78 28.42
N TYR A 59 1.56 -11.55 28.42
CA TYR A 59 1.53 -12.95 28.03
C TYR A 59 0.86 -13.80 29.10
N GLN A 60 1.18 -13.56 30.37
CA GLN A 60 0.60 -14.26 31.51
C GLN A 60 -0.92 -14.05 31.58
N TRP A 61 -1.41 -12.84 31.29
CA TRP A 61 -2.85 -12.58 31.27
C TRP A 61 -3.56 -13.41 30.20
N ILE A 62 -2.99 -13.51 28.99
CA ILE A 62 -3.55 -14.35 27.91
C ILE A 62 -3.47 -15.83 28.29
N PHE A 63 -2.35 -16.26 28.86
CA PHE A 63 -2.11 -17.64 29.30
C PHE A 63 -3.17 -18.10 30.31
N VAL A 64 -3.42 -17.29 31.34
CA VAL A 64 -4.43 -17.58 32.37
C VAL A 64 -5.85 -17.44 31.83
N PHE A 65 -6.12 -16.45 30.99
CA PHE A 65 -7.46 -16.22 30.42
C PHE A 65 -7.95 -17.40 29.57
N PHE A 66 -7.06 -18.00 28.78
CA PHE A 66 -7.37 -19.19 27.99
C PHE A 66 -7.21 -20.51 28.76
N GLY A 67 -6.77 -20.45 30.03
CA GLY A 67 -6.65 -21.62 30.92
C GLY A 67 -5.58 -22.61 30.49
N PHE A 68 -4.46 -22.12 29.93
CA PHE A 68 -3.35 -22.99 29.57
C PHE A 68 -2.63 -23.53 30.81
N GLU A 69 -2.29 -24.81 30.81
CA GLU A 69 -1.51 -25.47 31.88
C GLU A 69 -0.06 -25.75 31.47
N ASP A 70 0.22 -25.75 30.17
CA ASP A 70 1.53 -26.08 29.58
C ASP A 70 1.98 -24.99 28.61
N ASP A 71 3.18 -24.49 28.84
CA ASP A 71 3.83 -23.44 28.05
C ASP A 71 4.04 -23.85 26.59
N VAL A 72 4.30 -25.15 26.36
CA VAL A 72 4.46 -25.70 25.00
C VAL A 72 3.16 -25.60 24.22
N ASN A 73 2.04 -25.95 24.86
CA ASN A 73 0.72 -25.87 24.24
C ASN A 73 0.33 -24.42 23.92
N PHE A 74 0.66 -23.47 24.80
CA PHE A 74 0.46 -22.05 24.53
C PHE A 74 1.24 -21.58 23.29
N ALA A 75 2.52 -21.93 23.18
CA ALA A 75 3.35 -21.56 22.03
C ALA A 75 2.83 -22.18 20.71
N ILE A 76 2.38 -23.44 20.74
CA ILE A 76 1.79 -24.11 19.57
C ILE A 76 0.51 -23.38 19.11
N VAL A 77 -0.40 -23.08 20.03
CA VAL A 77 -1.66 -22.38 19.70
C VAL A 77 -1.40 -20.96 19.20
N PHE A 78 -0.44 -20.25 19.81
CA PHE A 78 -0.03 -18.93 19.33
C PHE A 78 0.54 -19.01 17.90
N GLY A 79 1.39 -20.00 17.62
CA GLY A 79 1.92 -20.26 16.29
C GLY A 79 0.84 -20.57 15.26
N LEU A 80 -0.13 -21.43 15.59
CA LEU A 80 -1.27 -21.72 14.70
C LEU A 80 -2.13 -20.48 14.45
N THR A 81 -2.36 -19.66 15.49
CA THR A 81 -3.08 -18.39 15.37
C THR A 81 -2.35 -17.42 14.44
N LEU A 82 -1.01 -17.34 14.54
CA LEU A 82 -0.21 -16.55 13.62
C LEU A 82 -0.32 -17.05 12.19
N ILE A 83 -0.24 -18.36 11.94
CA ILE A 83 -0.43 -18.91 10.59
C ILE A 83 -1.80 -18.48 10.03
N GLY A 84 -2.87 -18.62 10.83
CA GLY A 84 -4.21 -18.15 10.45
C GLY A 84 -4.24 -16.64 10.15
N PHE A 85 -3.57 -15.84 10.96
CA PHE A 85 -3.43 -14.39 10.75
C PHE A 85 -2.68 -14.06 9.46
N TYR A 86 -1.60 -14.78 9.11
CA TYR A 86 -0.86 -14.55 7.87
C TYR A 86 -1.67 -14.92 6.61
N ILE A 87 -2.48 -15.98 6.70
CA ILE A 87 -3.43 -16.32 5.63
C ILE A 87 -4.47 -15.20 5.47
N PHE A 88 -5.04 -14.71 6.58
CA PHE A 88 -5.95 -13.57 6.58
C PHE A 88 -5.30 -12.31 5.99
N ARG A 89 -4.09 -11.97 6.43
CA ARG A 89 -3.29 -10.86 5.90
C ARG A 89 -3.09 -10.99 4.39
N GLY A 90 -2.74 -12.19 3.92
CA GLY A 90 -2.61 -12.47 2.49
C GLY A 90 -3.91 -12.24 1.72
N GLY A 91 -5.04 -12.70 2.28
CA GLY A 91 -6.36 -12.47 1.72
C GLY A 91 -6.72 -10.99 1.61
N VAL A 92 -6.51 -10.22 2.68
CA VAL A 92 -6.73 -8.76 2.70
C VAL A 92 -5.89 -8.05 1.63
N ASN A 93 -4.60 -8.39 1.53
CA ASN A 93 -3.70 -7.82 0.52
C ASN A 93 -4.12 -8.20 -0.91
N LEU A 94 -4.55 -9.43 -1.14
CA LEU A 94 -5.04 -9.88 -2.45
C LEU A 94 -6.30 -9.11 -2.84
N THR A 95 -7.26 -8.98 -1.92
CA THR A 95 -8.49 -8.23 -2.14
C THR A 95 -8.20 -6.77 -2.43
N TYR A 96 -7.32 -6.13 -1.66
CA TYR A 96 -6.92 -4.73 -1.91
C TYR A 96 -6.33 -4.54 -3.31
N ASN A 97 -5.38 -5.39 -3.70
CA ASN A 97 -4.76 -5.32 -5.02
C ASN A 97 -5.77 -5.56 -6.15
N TYR A 98 -6.69 -6.51 -5.97
CA TYR A 98 -7.76 -6.77 -6.93
C TYR A 98 -8.69 -5.56 -7.10
N VAL A 99 -9.19 -4.99 -5.99
CA VAL A 99 -10.10 -3.84 -6.02
C VAL A 99 -9.41 -2.61 -6.62
N MET A 100 -8.14 -2.38 -6.27
CA MET A 100 -7.34 -1.31 -6.85
C MET A 100 -7.16 -1.49 -8.36
N ALA A 101 -6.79 -2.69 -8.82
CA ALA A 101 -6.62 -2.99 -10.24
C ALA A 101 -7.95 -2.84 -11.02
N HIS A 102 -9.04 -3.37 -10.47
CA HIS A 102 -10.36 -3.24 -11.06
C HIS A 102 -10.78 -1.77 -11.21
N PHE A 103 -10.59 -0.96 -10.16
CA PHE A 103 -10.89 0.46 -10.19
C PHE A 103 -10.08 1.21 -11.26
N THR A 104 -8.79 0.90 -11.40
CA THR A 104 -7.92 1.56 -12.39
C THR A 104 -8.29 1.18 -13.82
N GLU A 105 -8.60 -0.09 -14.08
CA GLU A 105 -9.04 -0.54 -15.40
C GLU A 105 -10.43 0.02 -15.76
N GLU A 106 -11.34 0.10 -14.80
CA GLU A 106 -12.65 0.71 -15.00
C GLU A 106 -12.54 2.21 -15.30
N LEU A 107 -11.60 2.91 -14.64
CA LEU A 107 -11.30 4.31 -14.92
C LEU A 107 -10.71 4.49 -16.33
N TYR A 108 -9.81 3.60 -16.75
CA TYR A 108 -9.29 3.59 -18.12
C TYR A 108 -10.43 3.42 -19.12
N ALA A 109 -11.24 2.37 -18.96
CA ALA A 109 -12.37 2.08 -19.85
C ALA A 109 -13.37 3.24 -19.93
N ARG A 110 -13.71 3.88 -18.79
CA ARG A 110 -14.59 5.06 -18.77
C ARG A 110 -13.99 6.25 -19.50
N THR A 111 -12.71 6.52 -19.30
CA THR A 111 -12.00 7.63 -19.95
C THR A 111 -11.95 7.45 -21.46
N THR A 112 -11.58 6.25 -21.91
CA THR A 112 -11.53 5.85 -23.32
C THR A 112 -12.90 5.96 -23.98
N LYS A 113 -13.96 5.43 -23.34
CA LYS A 113 -15.35 5.54 -23.84
C LYS A 113 -15.80 7.00 -23.97
N ARG A 114 -15.47 7.85 -22.99
CA ARG A 114 -15.81 9.27 -23.01
C ARG A 114 -15.10 10.01 -24.14
N LEU A 115 -13.80 9.79 -24.32
CA LEU A 115 -13.02 10.37 -25.42
C LEU A 115 -13.56 9.93 -26.79
N PHE A 116 -13.83 8.64 -26.95
CA PHE A 116 -14.38 8.11 -28.19
C PHE A 116 -15.75 8.71 -28.53
N LYS A 117 -16.65 8.83 -27.55
CA LYS A 117 -17.95 9.49 -27.73
C LYS A 117 -17.81 10.94 -28.17
N ILE A 118 -16.87 11.69 -27.58
CA ILE A 118 -16.60 13.08 -27.97
C ILE A 118 -16.11 13.15 -29.42
N TYR A 119 -15.28 12.18 -29.86
CA TYR A 119 -14.77 12.17 -31.23
C TYR A 119 -15.86 11.84 -32.25
N LEU A 120 -16.77 10.93 -31.93
CA LEU A 120 -17.93 10.62 -32.78
C LEU A 120 -18.93 11.77 -32.89
N ALA A 121 -19.09 12.57 -31.84
CA ALA A 121 -19.98 13.73 -31.82
C ALA A 121 -19.34 15.00 -32.43
N MET A 122 -18.08 14.93 -32.85
CA MET A 122 -17.35 16.09 -33.37
C MET A 122 -17.87 16.47 -34.78
N PRO A 123 -18.06 17.78 -35.08
CA PRO A 123 -18.43 18.20 -36.43
C PRO A 123 -17.42 17.70 -37.46
N TYR A 124 -17.91 17.15 -38.58
CA TYR A 124 -17.06 16.51 -39.59
C TYR A 124 -15.90 17.39 -40.07
N ARG A 125 -16.14 18.70 -40.25
CA ARG A 125 -15.10 19.67 -40.63
C ARG A 125 -13.95 19.76 -39.63
N VAL A 126 -14.23 19.61 -38.33
CA VAL A 126 -13.20 19.64 -37.29
C VAL A 126 -12.48 18.30 -37.24
N PHE A 127 -13.23 17.20 -37.33
CA PHE A 127 -12.66 15.85 -37.32
C PHE A 127 -11.71 15.61 -38.49
N ALA A 128 -12.11 15.99 -39.71
CA ALA A 128 -11.31 15.83 -40.93
C ALA A 128 -10.01 16.65 -40.92
N ASN A 129 -9.98 17.76 -40.16
CA ASN A 129 -8.80 18.61 -40.00
C ASN A 129 -7.87 18.16 -38.85
N LYS A 130 -8.20 17.09 -38.12
CA LYS A 130 -7.37 16.56 -37.04
C LYS A 130 -6.57 15.35 -37.51
N ASN A 131 -5.32 15.26 -37.04
CA ASN A 131 -4.47 14.11 -37.29
C ASN A 131 -5.03 12.87 -36.58
N SER A 132 -5.35 11.82 -37.32
CA SER A 132 -5.89 10.56 -36.79
C SER A 132 -4.95 9.90 -35.79
N SER A 133 -3.63 9.94 -36.02
CA SER A 133 -2.63 9.41 -35.10
C SER A 133 -2.66 10.11 -33.74
N TYR A 134 -2.96 11.41 -33.71
CA TYR A 134 -3.10 12.14 -32.45
C TYR A 134 -4.35 11.70 -31.68
N LEU A 135 -5.48 11.54 -32.35
CA LEU A 135 -6.72 11.08 -31.74
C LEU A 135 -6.58 9.64 -31.20
N THR A 136 -5.97 8.75 -31.97
CA THR A 136 -5.70 7.37 -31.55
C THR A 136 -4.75 7.32 -30.35
N LYS A 137 -3.67 8.11 -30.37
CA LYS A 137 -2.74 8.22 -29.22
C LYS A 137 -3.45 8.70 -27.96
N ALA A 138 -4.34 9.68 -28.08
CA ALA A 138 -5.08 10.20 -26.93
C ALA A 138 -6.01 9.14 -26.30
N ILE A 139 -6.70 8.35 -27.12
CA ILE A 139 -7.61 7.29 -26.67
C ILE A 139 -6.86 6.10 -26.06
N ILE A 140 -5.75 5.68 -26.67
CA ILE A 140 -5.05 4.45 -26.27
C ILE A 140 -4.00 4.77 -25.20
N THR A 141 -3.03 5.60 -25.57
CA THR A 141 -1.81 5.83 -24.77
C THR A 141 -2.07 6.79 -23.62
N GLU A 142 -2.60 7.98 -23.89
CA GLU A 142 -2.76 9.01 -22.85
C GLU A 142 -3.79 8.60 -21.79
N ALA A 143 -4.90 7.99 -22.20
CA ALA A 143 -5.89 7.46 -21.26
C ALA A 143 -5.33 6.32 -20.39
N SER A 144 -4.48 5.45 -20.95
CA SER A 144 -3.82 4.37 -20.20
C SER A 144 -2.82 4.94 -19.19
N LEU A 145 -1.97 5.88 -19.62
CA LEU A 145 -1.01 6.57 -18.75
C LEU A 145 -1.71 7.31 -17.60
N MET A 146 -2.86 7.94 -17.87
CA MET A 146 -3.65 8.60 -16.82
C MET A 146 -4.10 7.60 -15.75
N SER A 147 -4.60 6.43 -16.14
CA SER A 147 -4.99 5.38 -15.19
C SER A 147 -3.80 4.84 -14.41
N LEU A 148 -2.67 4.63 -15.10
CA LEU A 148 -1.41 4.18 -14.49
C LEU A 148 -0.91 5.17 -13.42
N VAL A 149 -0.98 6.47 -13.69
CA VAL A 149 -0.61 7.51 -12.71
C VAL A 149 -1.50 7.42 -11.47
N ILE A 150 -2.81 7.22 -11.64
CA ILE A 150 -3.75 7.09 -10.52
C ILE A 150 -3.45 5.82 -9.70
N ARG A 151 -3.17 4.69 -10.37
CA ARG A 151 -2.72 3.46 -9.71
C ARG A 151 -1.45 3.70 -8.89
N ALA A 152 -0.46 4.36 -9.48
CA ALA A 152 0.81 4.65 -8.82
C ALA A 152 0.63 5.56 -7.60
N VAL A 153 -0.24 6.58 -7.69
CA VAL A 153 -0.56 7.45 -6.56
C VAL A 153 -1.23 6.66 -5.43
N LEU A 154 -2.21 5.79 -5.73
CA LEU A 154 -2.85 4.94 -4.73
C LEU A 154 -1.86 3.99 -4.05
N LEU A 155 -0.97 3.38 -4.84
CA LEU A 155 0.09 2.52 -4.32
C LEU A 155 1.04 3.28 -3.40
N ILE A 156 1.55 4.44 -3.83
CA ILE A 156 2.43 5.28 -3.01
C ILE A 156 1.74 5.68 -1.70
N MET A 157 0.46 6.05 -1.74
CA MET A 157 -0.28 6.39 -0.52
C MET A 157 -0.37 5.21 0.45
N SER A 158 -0.67 4.01 -0.05
CA SER A 158 -0.68 2.78 0.76
C SER A 158 0.68 2.53 1.41
N GLU A 159 1.76 2.60 0.63
CA GLU A 159 3.13 2.37 1.11
C GLU A 159 3.59 3.42 2.13
N ILE A 160 3.15 4.68 1.96
CA ILE A 160 3.42 5.74 2.94
C ILE A 160 2.76 5.40 4.28
N PHE A 161 1.50 4.94 4.29
CA PHE A 161 0.84 4.56 5.53
C PHE A 161 1.52 3.38 6.22
N VAL A 162 1.87 2.33 5.46
CA VAL A 162 2.64 1.17 5.98
C VAL A 162 3.94 1.66 6.60
N THR A 163 4.70 2.46 5.86
CA THR A 163 6.00 2.99 6.32
C THR A 163 5.86 3.83 7.58
N VAL A 164 4.86 4.72 7.64
CA VAL A 164 4.61 5.58 8.81
C VAL A 164 4.23 4.74 10.02
N PHE A 165 3.36 3.74 9.87
CA PHE A 165 2.95 2.89 10.99
C PHE A 165 4.09 2.03 11.52
N ILE A 166 4.88 1.43 10.63
CA ILE A 166 6.08 0.69 11.03
C ILE A 166 7.08 1.61 11.72
N TYR A 167 7.31 2.83 11.21
CA TYR A 167 8.24 3.77 11.81
C TYR A 167 7.82 4.21 13.21
N ILE A 168 6.52 4.51 13.40
CA ILE A 168 5.95 4.81 14.71
C ILE A 168 6.14 3.61 15.66
N LEU A 169 5.86 2.40 15.19
CA LEU A 169 6.04 1.18 15.98
C LEU A 169 7.50 1.00 16.41
N MET A 170 8.44 1.20 15.50
CA MET A 170 9.88 1.12 15.79
C MET A 170 10.31 2.18 16.81
N LEU A 171 9.79 3.41 16.71
CA LEU A 171 10.05 4.46 17.70
C LEU A 171 9.55 4.09 19.10
N ILE A 172 8.36 3.48 19.19
CA ILE A 172 7.79 2.99 20.46
C ILE A 172 8.64 1.85 21.02
N ALA A 173 9.07 0.92 20.17
CA ALA A 173 9.88 -0.23 20.59
C ALA A 173 11.29 0.19 21.07
N SER A 174 11.99 1.04 20.32
CA SER A 174 13.28 1.61 20.71
C SER A 174 13.61 2.86 19.91
N TRP A 175 13.42 4.02 20.51
CA TRP A 175 13.74 5.31 19.88
C TRP A 175 15.23 5.46 19.51
N LYS A 176 16.13 4.94 20.36
CA LYS A 176 17.59 5.02 20.12
C LYS A 176 18.01 4.23 18.89
N ILE A 177 17.59 2.97 18.80
CA ILE A 177 17.93 2.08 17.68
C ILE A 177 17.34 2.63 16.38
N THR A 178 16.08 3.07 16.43
CA THR A 178 15.38 3.62 15.26
C THR A 178 16.06 4.86 14.70
N LEU A 179 16.52 5.79 15.54
CA LEU A 179 17.25 6.97 15.09
C LEU A 179 18.60 6.61 14.45
N ILE A 180 19.34 5.66 15.03
CA ILE A 180 20.60 5.18 14.46
C ILE A 180 20.37 4.55 13.07
N PHE A 181 19.37 3.68 12.95
CA PHE A 181 18.99 3.09 11.66
C PHE A 181 18.58 4.15 10.64
N THR A 182 17.81 5.15 11.06
CA THR A 182 17.39 6.27 10.20
C THR A 182 18.61 7.04 9.67
N ALA A 183 19.57 7.35 10.55
CA ALA A 183 20.80 8.05 10.17
C ALA A 183 21.64 7.23 9.19
N ILE A 184 21.79 5.93 9.42
CA ILE A 184 22.51 5.02 8.51
C ILE A 184 21.83 4.97 7.15
N LEU A 185 20.50 4.85 7.09
CA LEU A 185 19.75 4.81 5.82
C LEU A 185 19.90 6.11 5.03
N ILE A 186 19.81 7.27 5.69
CA ILE A 186 20.02 8.58 5.06
C ILE A 186 21.43 8.67 4.49
N LEU A 187 22.45 8.27 5.26
CA LEU A 187 23.84 8.26 4.80
C LEU A 187 24.03 7.35 3.58
N LYS A 188 23.38 6.18 3.58
CA LYS A 188 23.39 5.23 2.45
C LYS A 188 22.75 5.84 1.19
N ILE A 189 21.60 6.52 1.34
CA ILE A 189 20.90 7.20 0.24
C ILE A 189 21.75 8.35 -0.31
N LEU A 190 22.37 9.16 0.54
CA LEU A 190 23.26 10.23 0.14
C LEU A 190 24.48 9.69 -0.62
N PHE A 191 25.09 8.60 -0.14
CA PHE A 191 26.19 7.95 -0.84
C PHE A 191 25.76 7.43 -2.22
N LEU A 192 24.63 6.74 -2.30
CA LEU A 192 24.11 6.19 -3.56
C LEU A 192 23.80 7.29 -4.58
N THR A 193 23.12 8.35 -4.16
CA THR A 193 22.75 9.48 -5.04
C THR A 193 23.97 10.32 -5.44
N HIS A 194 24.94 10.52 -4.55
CA HIS A 194 26.11 11.34 -4.87
C HIS A 194 27.19 10.59 -5.67
N SER A 195 27.44 9.31 -5.37
CA SER A 195 28.53 8.54 -6.00
C SER A 195 28.06 7.71 -7.19
N ILE A 196 26.93 7.02 -7.08
CA ILE A 196 26.48 6.02 -8.08
C ILE A 196 25.60 6.68 -9.15
N SER A 197 24.63 7.51 -8.76
CA SER A 197 23.75 8.16 -9.74
C SER A 197 24.49 9.07 -10.73
N LYS A 198 25.63 9.65 -10.32
CA LYS A 198 26.49 10.42 -11.23
C LYS A 198 27.20 9.54 -12.26
N ARG A 199 27.52 8.29 -11.94
CA ARG A 199 28.17 7.33 -12.85
C ARG A 199 27.21 6.66 -13.84
N ILE A 200 25.94 6.50 -13.48
CA ILE A 200 24.91 5.87 -14.34
C ILE A 200 24.32 6.84 -15.37
N LYS A 201 24.45 8.16 -15.15
CA LYS A 201 23.99 9.20 -16.09
C LYS A 201 24.96 9.48 -17.25
N VAL A 202 26.08 8.75 -17.34
CA VAL A 202 27.03 8.77 -18.48
C VAL A 202 26.70 7.60 -19.38
#